data_AF-A0A1F9AF24-F1
#
_entry.id   AF-A0A1F9AF24-F1
#
_cell.length_a   1.000
_cell.length_b   1.000
_cell.length_c   1.000
_cell.angle_alpha   90.00
_cell.angle_beta   90.00
_cell.angle_gamma   90.00
#
_symmetry.space_group_name_H-M   'P 1'
#
loop_
_entity.id
_entity.type
_entity.pdbx_description
1 polymer ?
#
loop_
_entity_poly.entity_id
_entity_poly.type
_entity_poly.pdbx_seq_one_letter_code
_entity_poly.pdbx_strand_id
1 'polypeptide(L)'
;MAGLQHHHIPLHESWLRRLKQSNPEIYQILAQSSFREQARERLYQYLYRCERRLLSRWGIRISPLERANTRECLRVFRSVISPLMEAATNESSLKILHDLVQGKVKVGQEVTPGFVEEFRHLFRGVVARSGIYRKQRSATRWEEETGRRAARLRSEALDQLAEEMLAFEARYQSGLEPEVIKLRQTNVRRIRRVFKATARQWRDWHWQLRHVVRDEKTLGRLIELSPEEQAGIRAGREHRVPFGITPYYVSLMDPEAGSPHDQAVRAQVIPSLEYVNYVVQSREDPKSLDFMREADTSPQELITRRYPSIAILKPYNTCSQICVYCQRNWEVEEVLSPGALASKPALDRAVKWFAGRPGIYEVLITGGDPLVLATPVLRRILEPLANLPHITRLRIGTRTPAVLPQRLDPELVRLLARLHAPGRREVALVTHFEHPSEATPEAAAAIARVRRAGISLYNQQVFTRFNSRRFETAALRRALRLIGVDP
;
A
#
# COMPACT_ATOMS: atom_id res chain seq x y z
N MET A 1 9.37 -9.37 55.79
CA MET A 1 9.30 -9.69 54.36
C MET A 1 8.57 -8.55 53.67
N ALA A 2 9.28 -7.79 52.85
CA ALA A 2 8.82 -6.55 52.24
C ALA A 2 7.77 -6.81 51.15
N GLY A 3 6.68 -6.03 51.18
CA GLY A 3 5.66 -6.00 50.15
C GLY A 3 6.15 -5.28 48.89
N LEU A 4 5.86 -5.86 47.73
CA LEU A 4 5.96 -5.19 46.44
C LEU A 4 4.55 -4.76 46.03
N GLN A 5 4.21 -3.51 46.37
CA GLN A 5 3.09 -2.81 45.76
C GLN A 5 3.43 -2.55 44.28
N HIS A 6 2.76 -3.26 43.37
CA HIS A 6 2.74 -2.87 41.97
C HIS A 6 1.91 -1.58 41.83
N HIS A 7 2.58 -0.43 41.87
CA HIS A 7 1.97 0.84 41.49
C HIS A 7 1.54 0.78 40.03
N HIS A 8 0.22 0.78 39.79
CA HIS A 8 -0.36 1.08 38.49
C HIS A 8 0.01 2.52 38.11
N ILE A 9 1.06 2.69 37.33
CA ILE A 9 1.44 3.98 36.75
C ILE A 9 0.33 4.37 35.75
N PRO A 10 -0.32 5.54 35.88
CA PRO A 10 -1.29 6.02 34.91
C PRO A 10 -0.70 5.99 33.49
N LEU A 11 -1.51 5.60 32.49
CA LEU A 11 -1.10 5.51 31.08
C LEU A 11 -0.27 6.71 30.62
N HIS A 12 -0.67 7.93 31.00
CA HIS A 12 0.04 9.18 30.70
C HIS A 12 1.46 9.27 31.29
N GLU A 13 1.65 8.95 32.57
CA GLU A 13 2.96 9.04 33.21
C GLU A 13 3.97 8.04 32.64
N SER A 14 3.48 6.86 32.22
CA SER A 14 4.29 5.87 31.51
C SER A 14 4.83 6.44 30.19
N TRP A 15 4.00 7.16 29.44
CA TRP A 15 4.39 7.81 28.17
C TRP A 15 5.42 8.93 28.37
N LEU A 16 5.21 9.82 29.35
CA LEU A 16 6.18 10.87 29.67
C LEU A 16 7.53 10.29 30.12
N ARG A 17 7.50 9.21 30.92
CA ARG A 17 8.72 8.51 31.35
C ARG A 17 9.48 7.95 30.15
N ARG A 18 8.79 7.34 29.18
CA ARG A 18 9.42 6.84 27.94
C ARG A 18 10.04 7.97 27.12
N LEU A 19 9.35 9.11 27.00
CA LEU A 19 9.87 10.28 26.30
C LEU A 19 11.13 10.82 27.00
N LYS A 20 11.11 10.97 28.33
CA LYS A 20 12.27 11.39 29.12
C LYS A 20 13.47 10.44 28.98
N GLN A 21 13.22 9.13 29.04
CA GLN A 21 14.27 8.11 28.89
C GLN A 21 14.91 8.11 27.49
N SER A 22 14.16 8.52 26.47
CA SER A 22 14.65 8.55 25.09
C SER A 22 15.75 9.59 24.88
N ASN A 23 15.61 10.77 25.49
CA ASN A 23 16.61 11.82 25.53
C ASN A 23 16.35 12.78 26.71
N PRO A 24 17.06 12.62 27.85
CA PRO A 24 16.84 13.42 29.05
C PRO A 24 17.11 14.92 28.86
N GLU A 25 18.08 15.28 28.01
CA GLU A 25 18.44 16.69 27.76
C GLU A 25 17.33 17.43 27.00
N ILE A 26 16.76 16.80 25.96
CA ILE A 26 15.61 17.37 25.25
C ILE A 26 14.44 17.57 26.22
N TYR A 27 14.13 16.55 27.04
CA TYR A 27 13.05 16.63 28.02
C TYR A 27 13.29 17.76 29.02
N GLN A 28 14.53 17.91 29.51
CA GLN A 28 14.89 18.98 30.43
C GLN A 28 14.79 20.36 29.79
N ILE A 29 15.20 20.52 28.52
CA ILE A 29 15.03 21.77 27.78
C ILE A 29 13.55 22.15 27.69
N LEU A 30 12.68 21.20 27.35
CA LEU A 30 11.23 21.43 27.29
C LEU A 30 10.64 21.78 28.66
N ALA A 31 11.04 21.06 29.72
CA ALA A 31 10.54 21.27 31.08
C ALA A 31 11.00 22.62 31.69
N GLN A 32 12.21 23.06 31.39
CA GLN A 32 12.80 24.28 31.97
C GLN A 32 12.56 25.54 31.13
N SER A 33 11.93 25.43 29.97
CA SER A 33 11.65 26.61 29.14
C SER A 33 10.30 27.20 29.52
N SER A 34 10.27 28.49 29.82
CA SER A 34 9.07 29.21 30.25
C SER A 34 8.08 29.40 29.10
N PHE A 35 8.57 29.54 27.86
CA PHE A 35 7.76 29.71 26.66
C PHE A 35 8.38 29.01 25.45
N ARG A 36 7.56 28.84 24.40
CA ARG A 36 7.88 28.04 23.20
C ARG A 36 9.15 28.47 22.50
N GLU A 37 9.34 29.77 22.26
CA GLU A 37 10.51 30.25 21.52
C GLU A 37 11.82 30.07 22.30
N GLN A 38 11.77 30.16 23.64
CA GLN A 38 12.92 29.81 24.47
C GLN A 38 13.25 28.31 24.35
N ALA A 39 12.24 27.44 24.34
CA ALA A 39 12.44 26.01 24.11
C ALA A 39 13.07 25.75 22.75
N ARG A 40 12.58 26.44 21.70
CA ARG A 40 13.07 26.31 20.33
C ARG A 40 14.56 26.63 20.22
N GLU A 41 14.98 27.78 20.73
CA GLU A 41 16.37 28.22 20.66
C GLU A 41 17.31 27.26 21.40
N ARG A 42 16.93 26.85 22.61
CA ARG A 42 17.69 25.87 23.40
C ARG A 42 17.79 24.50 22.71
N LEU A 43 16.71 24.06 22.05
CA LEU A 43 16.72 22.85 21.25
C LEU A 43 17.65 22.98 20.05
N TYR A 44 17.62 24.11 19.31
CA TYR A 44 18.56 24.32 18.21
C TYR A 44 20.02 24.24 18.66
N GLN A 45 20.37 24.93 19.74
CA GLN A 45 21.72 24.85 20.32
C GLN A 45 22.10 23.42 20.72
N TYR A 46 21.16 22.66 21.30
CA TYR A 46 21.37 21.25 21.60
C TYR A 46 21.62 20.42 20.33
N LEU A 47 20.81 20.59 19.29
CA LEU A 47 20.94 19.84 18.04
C LEU A 47 22.26 20.18 17.30
N TYR A 48 22.70 21.44 17.30
CA TYR A 48 24.00 21.82 16.76
C TYR A 48 25.17 21.20 17.55
N ARG A 49 25.06 21.10 18.88
CA ARG A 49 26.05 20.39 19.70
C ARG A 49 26.10 18.90 19.36
N CYS A 50 24.94 18.25 19.17
CA CYS A 50 24.87 16.87 18.71
C CYS A 50 25.50 16.68 17.32
N GLU A 51 25.22 17.57 16.38
CA GLU A 51 25.81 17.53 15.03
C GLU A 51 27.33 17.70 15.06
N ARG A 52 27.85 18.67 15.83
CA ARG A 52 29.30 18.84 16.04
C ARG A 52 29.96 17.58 16.61
N ARG A 53 29.30 16.92 17.56
CA ARG A 53 29.79 15.65 18.14
C ARG A 53 29.79 14.51 17.11
N LEU A 54 28.86 14.52 16.16
CA LEU A 54 28.79 13.52 15.08
C LEU A 54 29.93 13.68 14.05
N LEU A 55 30.38 14.93 13.85
CA LEU A 55 31.49 15.28 12.96
C LEU A 55 32.87 15.12 13.61
N SER A 56 32.95 14.97 14.94
CA SER A 56 34.23 14.83 15.62
C SER A 56 34.85 13.44 15.37
N ARG A 57 36.18 13.40 15.29
CA ARG A 57 36.96 12.14 15.30
C ARG A 57 37.00 11.48 16.69
N TRP A 58 36.65 12.24 17.73
CA TRP A 58 36.85 11.86 19.12
C TRP A 58 35.59 11.22 19.72
N GLY A 59 35.64 9.90 19.94
CA GLY A 59 34.88 9.27 21.03
C GLY A 59 33.54 8.60 20.70
N ILE A 60 33.14 8.43 19.43
CA ILE A 60 31.98 7.57 19.12
C ILE A 60 32.29 6.61 17.96
N ARG A 61 32.52 5.33 18.29
CA ARG A 61 32.41 4.22 17.33
C ARG A 61 30.93 3.95 17.05
N ILE A 62 30.37 4.71 16.11
CA ILE A 62 29.04 4.49 15.53
C ILE A 62 29.20 3.91 14.13
N SER A 63 28.33 2.98 13.76
CA SER A 63 28.30 2.45 12.40
C SER A 63 28.01 3.57 11.40
N PRO A 64 28.52 3.49 10.15
CA PRO A 64 28.22 4.47 9.11
C PRO A 64 26.71 4.69 8.89
N LEU A 65 25.92 3.61 8.99
CA LEU A 65 24.46 3.66 8.86
C LEU A 65 23.78 4.40 10.02
N GLU A 66 24.17 4.15 11.27
CA GLU A 66 23.63 4.90 12.42
C GLU A 66 24.04 6.37 12.33
N ARG A 67 25.26 6.66 11.87
CA ARG A 67 25.73 8.04 11.64
C ARG A 67 24.87 8.76 10.59
N ALA A 68 24.59 8.11 9.45
CA ALA A 68 23.72 8.66 8.41
C ALA A 68 22.30 8.90 8.96
N ASN A 69 21.75 7.92 9.68
CA ASN A 69 20.44 8.05 10.30
C ASN A 69 20.38 9.20 11.32
N THR A 70 21.40 9.39 12.16
CA THR A 70 21.47 10.50 13.11
C THR A 70 21.50 11.86 12.41
N ARG A 71 22.20 12.00 11.28
CA ARG A 71 22.18 13.24 10.47
C ARG A 71 20.76 13.55 9.99
N GLU A 72 20.04 12.55 9.49
CA GLU A 72 18.66 12.72 9.06
C GLU A 72 17.74 13.06 10.24
N CYS A 73 17.86 12.39 11.38
CA CYS A 73 17.09 12.73 12.58
C CYS A 73 17.34 14.17 13.05
N LEU A 74 18.59 14.63 13.04
CA LEU A 74 18.94 16.02 13.36
C LEU A 74 18.29 17.01 12.38
N ARG A 75 18.36 16.73 11.07
CA ARG A 75 17.72 17.54 10.04
C ARG A 75 16.21 17.59 10.23
N VAL A 76 15.56 16.43 10.32
CA VAL A 76 14.10 16.29 10.51
C VAL A 76 13.66 17.03 11.77
N PHE A 77 14.34 16.83 12.90
CA PHE A 77 13.91 17.47 14.14
C PHE A 77 14.02 18.99 14.06
N ARG A 78 15.09 19.53 13.47
CA ARG A 78 15.23 20.98 13.22
C ARG A 78 14.10 21.54 12.36
N SER A 79 13.71 20.80 11.31
CA SER A 79 12.61 21.19 10.43
C SER A 79 11.26 21.15 11.14
N VAL A 80 10.96 20.09 11.89
CA VAL A 80 9.71 19.90 12.63
C VAL A 80 9.50 21.00 13.68
N ILE A 81 10.58 21.46 14.32
CA ILE A 81 10.52 22.57 15.30
C ILE A 81 10.80 23.93 14.65
N SER A 82 10.63 24.10 13.34
CA SER A 82 10.90 25.40 12.69
C SER A 82 9.65 26.27 12.59
N PRO A 83 9.75 27.60 12.78
CA PRO A 83 8.62 28.50 12.59
C PRO A 83 8.06 28.45 11.16
N LEU A 84 8.91 28.19 10.18
CA LEU A 84 8.52 28.05 8.77
C LEU A 84 7.56 26.87 8.57
N MET A 85 7.86 25.71 9.14
CA MET A 85 6.98 24.54 9.03
C MET A 85 5.68 24.76 9.82
N GLU A 86 5.75 25.39 11.00
CA GLU A 86 4.55 25.71 11.78
C GLU A 86 3.61 26.64 11.01
N ALA A 87 4.16 27.65 10.33
CA ALA A 87 3.37 28.55 9.48
C ALA A 87 2.79 27.83 8.26
N ALA A 88 3.52 26.87 7.68
CA ALA A 88 3.05 26.09 6.54
C ALA A 88 1.94 25.09 6.92
N THR A 89 1.98 24.52 8.12
CA THR A 89 1.00 23.51 8.56
C THR A 89 -0.12 24.09 9.42
N ASN A 90 -0.04 25.36 9.82
CA ASN A 90 -0.90 25.98 10.85
C ASN A 90 -0.92 25.19 12.18
N GLU A 91 0.13 24.41 12.44
CA GLU A 91 0.21 23.48 13.58
C GLU A 91 1.62 23.49 14.17
N SER A 92 1.75 23.38 15.49
CA SER A 92 3.06 23.42 16.18
C SER A 92 3.32 22.17 16.99
N SER A 93 4.11 21.25 16.42
CA SER A 93 4.57 20.07 17.16
C SER A 93 5.42 20.45 18.37
N LEU A 94 6.18 21.55 18.31
CA LEU A 94 6.94 22.05 19.44
C LEU A 94 6.03 22.52 20.57
N LYS A 95 4.93 23.23 20.26
CA LYS A 95 3.93 23.62 21.26
C LYS A 95 3.34 22.40 21.94
N ILE A 96 2.90 21.40 21.16
CA ILE A 96 2.30 20.17 21.71
C ILE A 96 3.31 19.45 22.62
N LEU A 97 4.58 19.31 22.20
CA LEU A 97 5.64 18.72 23.03
C LEU A 97 5.90 19.51 24.31
N HIS A 98 5.98 20.84 24.22
CA HIS A 98 6.22 21.72 25.36
C HIS A 98 5.06 21.62 26.35
N ASP A 99 3.82 21.80 25.90
CA ASP A 99 2.62 21.70 26.73
C ASP A 99 2.47 20.31 27.35
N LEU A 100 2.84 19.25 26.62
CA LEU A 100 2.82 17.88 27.14
C LEU A 100 3.81 17.70 28.29
N VAL A 101 5.03 18.22 28.16
CA VAL A 101 6.05 18.14 29.22
C VAL A 101 5.71 19.05 30.41
N GLN A 102 5.02 20.17 30.16
CA GLN A 102 4.51 21.09 31.19
C GLN A 102 3.22 20.57 31.87
N GLY A 103 2.68 19.43 31.44
CA GLY A 103 1.47 18.84 32.01
C GLY A 103 0.16 19.56 31.65
N LYS A 104 0.18 20.43 30.63
CA LYS A 104 -1.01 21.16 30.16
C LYS A 104 -1.91 20.32 29.24
N VAL A 105 -1.34 19.30 28.61
CA VAL A 105 -2.06 18.32 27.78
C VAL A 105 -1.67 16.91 28.19
N LYS A 106 -2.55 15.93 27.96
CA LYS A 106 -2.37 14.54 28.39
C LYS A 106 -2.38 13.58 27.21
N VAL A 107 -1.63 12.49 27.39
CA VAL A 107 -1.59 11.39 26.41
C VAL A 107 -2.85 10.55 26.57
N GLY A 108 -3.53 10.29 25.45
CA GLY A 108 -4.83 9.59 25.42
C GLY A 108 -6.04 10.53 25.53
N GLN A 109 -5.82 11.84 25.65
CA GLN A 109 -6.87 12.87 25.61
C GLN A 109 -6.59 13.80 24.43
N GLU A 110 -5.72 14.79 24.60
CA GLU A 110 -5.37 15.75 23.54
C GLU A 110 -4.21 15.28 22.67
N VAL A 111 -3.35 14.39 23.19
CA VAL A 111 -2.18 13.87 22.47
C VAL A 111 -2.28 12.37 22.28
N THR A 112 -2.10 11.90 21.05
CA THR A 112 -2.15 10.46 20.77
C THR A 112 -0.86 9.75 21.24
N PRO A 113 -0.94 8.46 21.62
CA PRO A 113 0.26 7.66 21.88
C PRO A 113 1.24 7.60 20.69
N GLY A 114 0.71 7.67 19.46
CA GLY A 114 1.49 7.67 18.22
C GLY A 114 2.43 8.89 18.14
N PHE A 115 1.93 10.09 18.45
CA PHE A 115 2.74 11.31 18.49
C PHE A 115 3.93 11.17 19.45
N VAL A 116 3.70 10.60 20.64
CA VAL A 116 4.77 10.39 21.63
C VAL A 116 5.81 9.39 21.13
N GLU A 117 5.38 8.31 20.47
CA GLU A 117 6.29 7.32 19.88
C GLU A 117 7.15 7.91 18.75
N GLU A 118 6.58 8.74 17.88
CA GLU A 118 7.34 9.42 16.82
C GLU A 118 8.49 10.25 17.40
N PHE A 119 8.20 11.10 18.37
CA PHE A 119 9.23 11.92 19.02
C PHE A 119 10.20 11.09 19.85
N ARG A 120 9.74 10.03 20.53
CA ARG A 120 10.62 9.10 21.25
C ARG A 120 11.66 8.48 20.32
N HIS A 121 11.26 8.07 19.12
CA HIS A 121 12.17 7.51 18.13
C HIS A 121 13.10 8.58 17.53
N LEU A 122 12.59 9.76 17.25
CA LEU A 122 13.39 10.90 16.77
C LEU A 122 14.46 11.32 17.78
N PHE A 123 14.09 11.43 19.07
CA PHE A 123 14.97 11.79 20.18
C PHE A 123 16.10 10.79 20.37
N ARG A 124 15.82 9.50 20.20
CA ARG A 124 16.83 8.44 20.19
C ARG A 124 17.76 8.54 18.99
N GLY A 125 17.22 8.85 17.81
CA GLY A 125 17.99 9.01 16.58
C GLY A 125 19.00 10.17 16.64
N VAL A 126 18.62 11.29 17.26
CA VAL A 126 19.46 12.48 17.48
C VAL A 126 20.76 12.17 18.24
N VAL A 127 20.75 11.15 19.11
CA VAL A 127 21.92 10.75 19.91
C VAL A 127 22.53 9.41 19.47
N ALA A 128 22.28 8.98 18.23
CA ALA A 128 22.78 7.71 17.67
C ALA A 128 22.41 6.47 18.50
N ARG A 129 21.19 6.48 19.06
CA ARG A 129 20.61 5.37 19.85
C ARG A 129 19.29 4.88 19.26
N SER A 130 19.12 5.02 17.94
CA SER A 130 17.90 4.64 17.22
C SER A 130 17.53 3.19 17.51
N GLY A 131 18.54 2.32 17.62
CA GLY A 131 18.38 0.88 17.77
C GLY A 131 17.95 0.19 16.49
N ILE A 132 17.96 0.88 15.34
CA ILE A 132 17.58 0.31 14.04
C ILE A 132 18.62 -0.70 13.55
N TYR A 133 19.90 -0.45 13.86
CA TYR A 133 21.05 -1.29 13.45
C TYR A 133 21.69 -2.07 14.63
N ARG A 134 20.99 -2.20 15.76
CA ARG A 134 21.54 -2.68 17.04
C ARG A 134 22.03 -4.14 17.04
N LYS A 135 21.66 -4.94 16.03
CA LYS A 135 21.99 -6.36 15.91
C LYS A 135 23.10 -6.68 14.90
N GLN A 136 23.89 -5.71 14.42
CA GLN A 136 25.19 -6.04 13.82
C GLN A 136 26.16 -6.53 14.92
N ARG A 137 25.86 -7.68 15.52
CA ARG A 137 26.64 -8.33 16.59
C ARG A 137 27.91 -9.03 16.06
N SER A 138 28.15 -9.01 14.75
CA SER A 138 29.28 -9.71 14.12
C SER A 138 30.01 -8.93 13.01
N ALA A 139 29.55 -7.72 12.66
CA ALA A 139 30.05 -7.00 11.48
C ALA A 139 31.53 -6.59 11.58
N THR A 140 32.13 -6.61 12.76
CA THR A 140 33.47 -6.06 12.99
C THR A 140 34.62 -7.07 12.93
N ARG A 141 34.38 -8.36 12.69
CA ARG A 141 35.49 -9.36 12.67
C ARG A 141 36.04 -9.70 11.29
N TRP A 142 35.23 -9.64 10.23
CA TRP A 142 35.69 -9.99 8.89
C TRP A 142 36.39 -8.84 8.17
N GLU A 143 36.11 -7.57 8.54
CA GLU A 143 36.73 -6.38 7.96
C GLU A 143 38.22 -6.26 8.29
N GLU A 144 38.66 -6.88 9.38
CA GLU A 144 40.06 -6.92 9.85
C GLU A 144 40.83 -8.14 9.31
N GLU A 145 40.16 -9.04 8.58
CA GLU A 145 40.69 -10.29 8.06
C GLU A 145 40.84 -10.21 6.54
N THR A 146 41.69 -11.06 5.94
CA THR A 146 41.83 -11.15 4.48
C THR A 146 41.72 -12.59 3.97
N GLY A 147 41.57 -12.75 2.65
CA GLY A 147 41.55 -14.06 2.01
C GLY A 147 40.36 -14.95 2.41
N ARG A 148 40.60 -16.26 2.52
CA ARG A 148 39.50 -17.23 2.68
C ARG A 148 38.81 -17.15 4.02
N ARG A 149 39.56 -16.83 5.08
CA ARG A 149 39.03 -16.65 6.44
C ARG A 149 38.02 -15.51 6.50
N ALA A 150 38.36 -14.34 5.95
CA ALA A 150 37.43 -13.21 5.84
C ALA A 150 36.15 -13.58 5.09
N ALA A 151 36.26 -14.31 3.97
CA ALA A 151 35.11 -14.74 3.19
C ALA A 151 34.17 -15.68 3.98
N ARG A 152 34.71 -16.61 4.79
CA ARG A 152 33.89 -17.49 5.66
C ARG A 152 33.15 -16.70 6.74
N LEU A 153 33.86 -15.83 7.46
CA LEU A 153 33.27 -14.96 8.48
C LEU A 153 32.20 -14.03 7.89
N ARG A 154 32.41 -13.52 6.66
CA ARG A 154 31.40 -12.75 5.94
C ARG A 154 30.16 -13.59 5.60
N SER A 155 30.33 -14.84 5.17
CA SER A 155 29.21 -15.75 4.88
C SER A 155 28.36 -15.99 6.14
N GLU A 156 28.99 -16.31 7.26
CA GLU A 156 28.29 -16.51 8.55
C GLU A 156 27.53 -15.25 8.98
N ALA A 157 28.12 -14.06 8.77
CA ALA A 157 27.43 -12.79 9.03
C ALA A 157 26.24 -12.55 8.10
N LEU A 158 26.32 -12.99 6.84
CA LEU A 158 25.20 -12.93 5.89
C LEU A 158 24.09 -13.92 6.26
N ASP A 159 24.42 -15.10 6.77
CA ASP A 159 23.43 -16.07 7.25
C ASP A 159 22.63 -15.48 8.43
N GLN A 160 23.30 -14.87 9.40
CA GLN A 160 22.63 -14.19 10.51
C GLN A 160 21.78 -13.00 10.03
N LEU A 161 22.26 -12.23 9.05
CA LEU A 161 21.45 -11.15 8.46
C LEU A 161 20.20 -11.71 7.76
N ALA A 162 20.34 -12.82 7.03
CA ALA A 162 19.24 -13.49 6.36
C ALA A 162 18.21 -14.00 7.37
N GLU A 163 18.63 -14.63 8.48
CA GLU A 163 17.73 -15.06 9.55
C GLU A 163 16.88 -13.90 10.10
N GLU A 164 17.51 -12.74 10.35
CA GLU A 164 16.79 -11.55 10.82
C GLU A 164 15.80 -11.02 9.79
N MET A 165 16.20 -10.94 8.52
CA MET A 165 15.33 -10.52 7.44
C MET A 165 14.13 -11.46 7.28
N LEU A 166 14.39 -12.78 7.26
CA LEU A 166 13.35 -13.80 7.15
C LEU A 166 12.39 -13.78 8.34
N ALA A 167 12.88 -13.57 9.56
CA ALA A 167 12.03 -13.41 10.74
C ALA A 167 11.11 -12.17 10.64
N PHE A 168 11.60 -11.08 10.05
CA PHE A 168 10.76 -9.91 9.81
C PHE A 168 9.74 -10.13 8.69
N GLU A 169 10.10 -10.83 7.61
CA GLU A 169 9.21 -11.16 6.49
C GLU A 169 8.13 -12.17 6.90
N ALA A 170 8.45 -13.14 7.76
CA ALA A 170 7.52 -14.17 8.25
C ALA A 170 6.31 -13.62 9.02
N ARG A 171 6.33 -12.34 9.40
CA ARG A 171 5.16 -11.64 9.98
C ARG A 171 4.06 -11.36 8.95
N TYR A 172 4.38 -11.44 7.65
CA TYR A 172 3.47 -11.15 6.55
C TYR A 172 3.12 -12.45 5.82
N GLN A 173 2.03 -13.08 6.26
CA GLN A 173 1.59 -14.36 5.72
C GLN A 173 1.33 -14.28 4.21
N SER A 174 1.99 -15.18 3.47
CA SER A 174 1.74 -15.36 2.05
C SER A 174 0.51 -16.23 1.81
N GLY A 175 -0.23 -15.93 0.74
CA GLY A 175 -1.34 -16.76 0.31
C GLY A 175 -0.95 -18.15 -0.19
N LEU A 176 0.35 -18.40 -0.35
CA LEU A 176 0.94 -19.67 -0.77
C LEU A 176 1.32 -20.60 0.39
N GLU A 177 1.21 -20.13 1.64
CA GLU A 177 1.55 -20.94 2.81
C GLU A 177 0.50 -22.05 3.04
N PRO A 178 0.91 -23.29 3.41
CA PRO A 178 -0.02 -24.42 3.56
C PRO A 178 -1.18 -24.17 4.51
N GLU A 179 -0.93 -23.54 5.66
CA GLU A 179 -1.97 -23.23 6.65
C GLU A 179 -2.95 -22.18 6.12
N VAL A 180 -2.45 -21.16 5.43
CA VAL A 180 -3.28 -20.12 4.79
C VAL A 180 -4.14 -20.71 3.67
N ILE A 181 -3.59 -21.65 2.89
CA ILE A 181 -4.35 -22.38 1.86
C ILE A 181 -5.49 -23.19 2.49
N LYS A 182 -5.21 -23.91 3.58
CA LYS A 182 -6.21 -24.72 4.31
C LYS A 182 -7.33 -23.86 4.90
N LEU A 183 -6.96 -22.72 5.50
CA LEU A 183 -7.91 -21.72 5.98
C LEU A 183 -8.81 -21.22 4.84
N ARG A 184 -8.23 -20.84 3.71
CA ARG A 184 -8.97 -20.35 2.53
C ARG A 184 -9.90 -21.38 1.94
N GLN A 185 -9.49 -22.65 1.86
CA GLN A 185 -10.39 -23.73 1.44
C GLN A 185 -11.62 -23.83 2.36
N THR A 186 -11.45 -23.60 3.65
CA THR A 186 -12.54 -23.55 4.62
C THR A 186 -13.42 -22.33 4.41
N ASN A 187 -12.83 -21.15 4.18
CA ASN A 187 -13.57 -19.93 3.81
C ASN A 187 -14.39 -20.12 2.54
N VAL A 188 -13.80 -20.68 1.48
CA VAL A 188 -14.49 -21.00 0.22
C VAL A 188 -15.68 -21.92 0.46
N ARG A 189 -15.52 -23.00 1.25
CA ARG A 189 -16.65 -23.90 1.60
C ARG A 189 -17.77 -23.17 2.32
N ARG A 190 -17.43 -22.31 3.27
CA ARG A 190 -18.38 -21.50 4.05
C ARG A 190 -19.14 -20.51 3.17
N ILE A 191 -18.43 -19.72 2.38
CA ILE A 191 -19.01 -18.74 1.45
C ILE A 191 -19.92 -19.43 0.42
N ARG A 192 -19.46 -20.55 -0.15
CA ARG A 192 -20.27 -21.34 -1.10
C ARG A 192 -21.55 -21.88 -0.47
N ARG A 193 -21.54 -22.26 0.80
CA ARG A 193 -22.74 -22.70 1.52
C ARG A 193 -23.76 -21.57 1.62
N VAL A 194 -23.32 -20.37 1.97
CA VAL A 194 -24.18 -19.17 2.07
C VAL A 194 -24.82 -18.85 0.72
N PHE A 195 -24.04 -18.88 -0.37
CA PHE A 195 -24.55 -18.63 -1.72
C PHE A 195 -25.18 -19.86 -2.42
N LYS A 196 -25.25 -21.02 -1.75
CA LYS A 196 -25.70 -22.29 -2.33
C LYS A 196 -25.00 -22.65 -3.66
N ALA A 197 -23.68 -22.39 -3.73
CA ALA A 197 -22.90 -22.47 -4.95
C ALA A 197 -22.09 -23.77 -5.09
N THR A 198 -22.11 -24.34 -6.30
CA THR A 198 -21.27 -25.48 -6.69
C THR A 198 -19.80 -25.08 -6.86
N ALA A 199 -18.89 -26.06 -6.88
CA ALA A 199 -17.47 -25.80 -7.11
C ALA A 199 -17.21 -25.27 -8.53
N ARG A 200 -18.04 -25.70 -9.50
CA ARG A 200 -18.02 -25.20 -10.88
C ARG A 200 -18.40 -23.73 -10.94
N GLN A 201 -19.47 -23.33 -10.26
CA GLN A 201 -19.89 -21.93 -10.16
C GLN A 201 -18.81 -21.07 -9.50
N TRP A 202 -18.15 -21.56 -8.44
CA TRP A 202 -17.05 -20.82 -7.81
C TRP A 202 -15.89 -20.51 -8.78
N ARG A 203 -15.61 -21.42 -9.72
CA ARG A 203 -14.57 -21.28 -10.74
C ARG A 203 -15.01 -20.45 -11.96
N ASP A 204 -16.30 -20.09 -12.05
CA ASP A 204 -16.83 -19.23 -13.12
C ASP A 204 -16.72 -17.76 -12.71
N TRP A 205 -15.97 -16.98 -13.48
CA TRP A 205 -15.79 -15.56 -13.21
C TRP A 205 -17.10 -14.77 -13.38
N HIS A 206 -18.03 -15.20 -14.24
CA HIS A 206 -19.33 -14.56 -14.35
C HIS A 206 -20.17 -14.76 -13.09
N TRP A 207 -20.07 -15.94 -12.46
CA TRP A 207 -20.73 -16.19 -11.18
C TRP A 207 -20.16 -15.29 -10.09
N GLN A 208 -18.83 -15.15 -10.03
CA GLN A 208 -18.17 -14.24 -9.09
C GLN A 208 -18.66 -12.79 -9.26
N LEU A 209 -18.77 -12.29 -10.51
CA LEU A 209 -19.27 -10.95 -10.80
C LEU A 209 -20.76 -10.76 -10.44
N ARG A 210 -21.60 -11.75 -10.71
CA ARG A 210 -23.03 -11.71 -10.33
C ARG A 210 -23.25 -11.65 -8.81
N HIS A 211 -22.31 -12.17 -8.03
CA HIS A 211 -22.39 -12.26 -6.58
C HIS A 211 -21.44 -11.30 -5.86
N VAL A 212 -20.99 -10.23 -6.54
CA VAL A 212 -20.26 -9.14 -5.89
C VAL A 212 -21.09 -8.61 -4.72
N VAL A 213 -20.46 -8.59 -3.54
CA VAL A 213 -21.03 -8.15 -2.28
C VAL A 213 -21.03 -6.62 -2.26
N ARG A 214 -22.20 -6.01 -2.03
CA ARG A 214 -22.42 -4.55 -2.13
C ARG A 214 -22.94 -3.90 -0.86
N ASP A 215 -23.16 -4.68 0.20
CA ASP A 215 -23.77 -4.19 1.44
C ASP A 215 -23.24 -4.94 2.66
N GLU A 216 -23.37 -4.31 3.83
CA GLU A 216 -22.87 -4.79 5.11
C GLU A 216 -23.61 -6.04 5.59
N LYS A 217 -24.91 -6.19 5.25
CA LYS A 217 -25.70 -7.36 5.66
C LYS A 217 -25.27 -8.59 4.90
N THR A 218 -25.01 -8.46 3.61
CA THR A 218 -24.47 -9.54 2.78
C THR A 218 -23.06 -9.89 3.20
N LEU A 219 -22.17 -8.92 3.43
CA LEU A 219 -20.83 -9.20 3.91
C LEU A 219 -20.83 -9.81 5.32
N GLY A 220 -21.70 -9.33 6.22
CA GLY A 220 -21.86 -9.84 7.59
C GLY A 220 -22.36 -11.28 7.68
N ARG A 221 -23.04 -11.79 6.63
CA ARG A 221 -23.36 -13.22 6.49
C ARG A 221 -22.14 -14.05 6.09
N LEU A 222 -21.09 -13.41 5.57
CA LEU A 222 -19.89 -14.03 5.03
C LEU A 222 -18.65 -13.83 5.88
N ILE A 223 -18.58 -12.90 6.82
CA ILE A 223 -17.49 -12.73 7.80
C ILE A 223 -18.04 -11.88 8.94
N GLU A 224 -17.43 -11.94 10.12
CA GLU A 224 -17.71 -11.00 11.18
C GLU A 224 -17.18 -9.61 10.82
N LEU A 225 -17.99 -8.58 11.04
CA LEU A 225 -17.62 -7.19 10.78
C LEU A 225 -17.60 -6.42 12.08
N SER A 226 -16.56 -5.61 12.27
CA SER A 226 -16.50 -4.68 13.39
C SER A 226 -17.61 -3.61 13.26
N PRO A 227 -18.04 -2.97 14.36
CA PRO A 227 -19.01 -1.88 14.29
C PRO A 227 -18.58 -0.75 13.34
N GLU A 228 -17.27 -0.47 13.28
CA GLU A 228 -16.68 0.53 12.39
C GLU A 228 -16.79 0.13 10.92
N GLU A 229 -16.47 -1.12 10.58
CA GLU A 229 -16.57 -1.63 9.21
C GLU A 229 -18.02 -1.60 8.72
N GLN A 230 -18.96 -2.01 9.57
CA GLN A 230 -20.38 -1.95 9.25
C GLN A 230 -20.85 -0.51 9.05
N ALA A 231 -20.41 0.43 9.91
CA ALA A 231 -20.74 1.84 9.79
C ALA A 231 -20.18 2.46 8.51
N GLY A 232 -18.92 2.16 8.16
CA GLY A 232 -18.29 2.64 6.94
C GLY A 232 -18.99 2.14 5.67
N ILE A 233 -19.38 0.86 5.61
CA ILE A 233 -20.13 0.33 4.46
C ILE A 233 -21.52 0.99 4.35
N ARG A 234 -22.24 1.14 5.47
CA ARG A 234 -23.56 1.80 5.48
C ARG A 234 -23.48 3.25 5.02
N ALA A 235 -22.56 4.03 5.60
CA ALA A 235 -22.33 5.43 5.23
C ALA A 235 -21.90 5.56 3.77
N GLY A 236 -21.04 4.65 3.30
CA GLY A 236 -20.61 4.62 1.90
C GLY A 236 -21.81 4.44 0.96
N ARG A 237 -22.71 3.50 1.28
CA ARG A 237 -23.94 3.29 0.49
C ARG A 237 -24.87 4.51 0.53
N GLU A 238 -25.08 5.09 1.70
CA GLU A 238 -25.92 6.30 1.89
C GLU A 238 -25.40 7.47 1.05
N HIS A 239 -24.09 7.70 1.07
CA HIS A 239 -23.46 8.82 0.37
C HIS A 239 -22.97 8.47 -1.04
N ARG A 240 -23.35 7.32 -1.62
CA ARG A 240 -22.90 6.87 -2.96
C ARG A 240 -21.37 6.88 -3.11
N VAL A 241 -20.65 6.43 -2.09
CA VAL A 241 -19.23 6.06 -2.19
C VAL A 241 -19.18 4.59 -2.60
N PRO A 242 -18.59 4.26 -3.76
CA PRO A 242 -18.73 2.93 -4.34
C PRO A 242 -18.06 1.87 -3.48
N PHE A 243 -18.76 0.76 -3.26
CA PHE A 243 -18.29 -0.39 -2.51
C PHE A 243 -18.65 -1.68 -3.26
N GLY A 244 -17.73 -2.63 -3.28
CA GLY A 244 -17.93 -3.91 -3.94
C GLY A 244 -16.77 -4.86 -3.72
N ILE A 245 -17.05 -6.12 -3.35
CA ILE A 245 -16.05 -7.15 -3.11
C ILE A 245 -16.48 -8.46 -3.80
N THR A 246 -15.57 -9.11 -4.54
CA THR A 246 -15.88 -10.42 -5.13
C THR A 246 -15.95 -11.51 -4.04
N PRO A 247 -16.79 -12.55 -4.18
CA PRO A 247 -16.78 -13.67 -3.24
C PRO A 247 -15.39 -14.31 -3.08
N TYR A 248 -14.63 -14.41 -4.18
CA TYR A 248 -13.24 -14.86 -4.15
C TYR A 248 -12.37 -14.01 -3.21
N TYR A 249 -12.44 -12.68 -3.29
CA TYR A 249 -11.61 -11.83 -2.45
C TYR A 249 -12.06 -11.85 -0.99
N VAL A 250 -13.37 -11.98 -0.71
CA VAL A 250 -13.87 -12.26 0.66
C VAL A 250 -13.26 -13.54 1.24
N SER A 251 -12.98 -14.55 0.41
CA SER A 251 -12.36 -15.80 0.90
C SER A 251 -10.93 -15.64 1.41
N LEU A 252 -10.27 -14.51 1.09
CA LEU A 252 -8.94 -14.16 1.56
C LEU A 252 -8.95 -13.51 2.95
N MET A 253 -10.13 -13.14 3.45
CA MET A 253 -10.33 -12.54 4.77
C MET A 253 -10.53 -13.60 5.84
N ASP A 254 -10.14 -13.28 7.07
CA ASP A 254 -10.38 -14.13 8.21
C ASP A 254 -11.87 -14.06 8.61
N PRO A 255 -12.45 -15.17 9.12
CA PRO A 255 -13.85 -15.17 9.56
C PRO A 255 -14.13 -14.20 10.70
N GLU A 256 -13.18 -14.03 11.61
CA GLU A 256 -13.27 -13.19 12.81
C GLU A 256 -12.85 -11.75 12.48
N ALA A 257 -13.50 -10.78 13.12
CA ALA A 257 -13.14 -9.37 12.97
C ALA A 257 -11.87 -9.03 13.77
N GLY A 258 -11.05 -8.12 13.24
CA GLY A 258 -9.90 -7.58 13.96
C GLY A 258 -8.64 -8.46 13.95
N SER A 259 -8.61 -9.51 13.12
CA SER A 259 -7.38 -10.27 12.88
C SER A 259 -6.27 -9.36 12.33
N PRO A 260 -5.04 -9.42 12.88
CA PRO A 260 -3.92 -8.67 12.34
C PRO A 260 -3.42 -9.24 11.00
N HIS A 261 -3.81 -10.47 10.64
CA HIS A 261 -3.31 -11.17 9.45
C HIS A 261 -4.05 -10.76 8.18
N ASP A 262 -5.35 -10.45 8.26
CA ASP A 262 -6.17 -10.03 7.12
C ASP A 262 -6.44 -8.52 7.07
N GLN A 263 -5.98 -7.76 8.07
CA GLN A 263 -6.15 -6.30 8.13
C GLN A 263 -5.73 -5.60 6.83
N ALA A 264 -4.59 -6.02 6.27
CA ALA A 264 -4.09 -5.49 5.00
C ALA A 264 -4.98 -5.87 3.80
N VAL A 265 -5.75 -6.94 3.84
CA VAL A 265 -6.70 -7.33 2.77
C VAL A 265 -8.01 -6.55 2.92
N ARG A 266 -8.52 -6.47 4.16
CA ARG A 266 -9.77 -5.76 4.52
C ARG A 266 -9.69 -4.27 4.22
N ALA A 267 -8.66 -3.59 4.71
CA ALA A 267 -8.52 -2.13 4.60
C ALA A 267 -8.43 -1.62 3.15
N GLN A 268 -8.15 -2.51 2.21
CA GLN A 268 -8.11 -2.17 0.80
C GLN A 268 -9.49 -2.05 0.16
N VAL A 269 -10.52 -2.62 0.76
CA VAL A 269 -11.86 -2.77 0.14
C VAL A 269 -13.02 -2.41 1.06
N ILE A 270 -12.84 -2.53 2.37
CA ILE A 270 -13.83 -2.12 3.37
C ILE A 270 -13.53 -0.65 3.74
N PRO A 271 -14.39 0.31 3.36
CA PRO A 271 -14.16 1.72 3.67
C PRO A 271 -14.32 1.97 5.17
N SER A 272 -13.43 2.77 5.77
CA SER A 272 -13.66 3.31 7.10
C SER A 272 -14.66 4.45 7.05
N LEU A 273 -15.31 4.74 8.18
CA LEU A 273 -16.22 5.88 8.28
C LEU A 273 -15.49 7.22 8.01
N GLU A 274 -14.27 7.35 8.53
CA GLU A 274 -13.40 8.52 8.29
C GLU A 274 -13.14 8.73 6.79
N TYR A 275 -12.81 7.66 6.07
CA TYR A 275 -12.61 7.71 4.63
C TYR A 275 -13.88 8.17 3.89
N VAL A 276 -15.04 7.62 4.23
CA VAL A 276 -16.32 8.02 3.60
C VAL A 276 -16.58 9.51 3.83
N ASN A 277 -16.43 9.98 5.07
CA ASN A 277 -16.64 11.37 5.42
C ASN A 277 -15.68 12.29 4.63
N TYR A 278 -14.41 11.90 4.51
CA TYR A 278 -13.43 12.68 3.75
C TYR A 278 -13.79 12.76 2.25
N VAL A 279 -14.20 11.64 1.64
CA VAL A 279 -14.65 11.63 0.24
C VAL A 279 -15.87 12.52 0.06
N VAL A 280 -16.83 12.49 0.99
CA VAL A 280 -18.04 13.33 0.92
C VAL A 280 -17.68 14.81 1.00
N GLN A 281 -16.84 15.20 1.95
CA GLN A 281 -16.35 16.59 2.09
C GLN A 281 -15.59 17.04 0.84
N SER A 282 -14.75 16.16 0.28
CA SER A 282 -13.91 16.47 -0.90
C SER A 282 -14.73 16.70 -2.18
N ARG A 283 -16.01 16.29 -2.23
CA ARG A 283 -16.89 16.58 -3.38
C ARG A 283 -17.23 18.07 -3.50
N GLU A 284 -17.09 18.84 -2.43
CA GLU A 284 -17.28 20.29 -2.44
C GLU A 284 -16.16 21.02 -3.20
N ASP A 285 -14.97 20.41 -3.30
CA ASP A 285 -13.86 20.87 -4.14
C ASP A 285 -13.40 19.74 -5.09
N PRO A 286 -14.02 19.61 -6.28
CA PRO A 286 -13.69 18.55 -7.23
C PRO A 286 -12.22 18.48 -7.65
N LYS A 287 -11.46 19.59 -7.52
CA LYS A 287 -10.01 19.59 -7.83
C LYS A 287 -9.21 18.77 -6.83
N SER A 288 -9.71 18.63 -5.60
CA SER A 288 -9.11 17.77 -4.57
C SER A 288 -9.16 16.28 -4.96
N LEU A 289 -10.19 15.87 -5.72
CA LEU A 289 -10.42 14.49 -6.15
C LEU A 289 -9.65 14.13 -7.43
N ASP A 290 -9.56 15.04 -8.41
CA ASP A 290 -8.69 14.89 -9.59
C ASP A 290 -7.29 15.50 -9.36
N PHE A 291 -6.61 15.06 -8.30
CA PHE A 291 -5.27 15.57 -7.94
C PHE A 291 -4.21 15.33 -9.04
N MET A 292 -4.46 14.37 -9.93
CA MET A 292 -3.59 14.07 -11.07
C MET A 292 -3.94 14.89 -12.33
N ARG A 293 -5.00 15.70 -12.28
CA ARG A 293 -5.51 16.53 -13.37
C ARG A 293 -5.69 15.73 -14.66
N GLU A 294 -6.28 14.53 -14.54
CA GLU A 294 -6.55 13.66 -15.69
C GLU A 294 -7.52 14.31 -16.67
N ALA A 295 -8.46 15.14 -16.19
CA ALA A 295 -9.35 15.91 -17.04
C ALA A 295 -8.58 16.93 -17.90
N ASP A 296 -7.65 17.69 -17.31
CA ASP A 296 -6.84 18.69 -18.02
C ASP A 296 -5.82 18.08 -19.00
N THR A 297 -5.53 16.79 -18.83
CA THR A 297 -4.62 16.03 -19.68
C THR A 297 -5.37 15.07 -20.60
N SER A 298 -6.65 15.34 -20.87
CA SER A 298 -7.55 14.54 -21.71
C SER A 298 -7.84 15.21 -23.07
N PRO A 299 -7.00 15.02 -24.10
CA PRO A 299 -7.16 15.66 -25.41
C PRO A 299 -8.31 15.10 -26.27
N GLN A 300 -8.90 13.97 -25.85
CA GLN A 300 -10.03 13.30 -26.49
C GLN A 300 -10.73 12.47 -25.43
N GLU A 301 -12.06 12.32 -25.52
CA GLU A 301 -12.83 11.42 -24.66
C GLU A 301 -12.14 10.04 -24.54
N LEU A 302 -12.11 9.49 -23.32
CA LEU A 302 -11.44 8.23 -22.95
C LEU A 302 -9.90 8.26 -22.95
N ILE A 303 -9.25 9.34 -23.39
CA ILE A 303 -7.79 9.39 -23.54
C ILE A 303 -7.17 10.32 -22.52
N THR A 304 -6.13 9.85 -21.82
CA THR A 304 -5.24 10.72 -21.02
C THR A 304 -3.84 10.68 -21.61
N ARG A 305 -3.26 11.85 -21.92
CA ARG A 305 -1.91 11.99 -22.48
C ARG A 305 -1.07 12.94 -21.63
N ARG A 306 -0.12 12.37 -20.89
CA ARG A 306 0.88 13.11 -20.09
C ARG A 306 2.30 12.99 -20.61
N TYR A 307 2.57 11.97 -21.41
CA TYR A 307 3.91 11.66 -21.89
C TYR A 307 3.97 11.74 -23.42
N PRO A 308 5.17 11.98 -24.00
CA PRO A 308 5.32 12.12 -25.45
C PRO A 308 4.82 10.90 -26.22
N SER A 309 5.20 9.69 -25.78
CA SER A 309 5.04 8.45 -26.54
C SER A 309 4.10 7.41 -25.92
N ILE A 310 3.47 7.74 -24.78
CA ILE A 310 2.54 6.87 -24.08
C ILE A 310 1.23 7.63 -23.88
N ALA A 311 0.10 7.00 -24.19
CA ALA A 311 -1.20 7.51 -23.80
C ALA A 311 -2.10 6.41 -23.24
N ILE A 312 -3.04 6.81 -22.40
CA ILE A 312 -3.98 5.94 -21.72
C ILE A 312 -5.27 5.88 -22.53
N LEU A 313 -5.88 4.70 -22.63
CA LEU A 313 -7.27 4.52 -23.05
C LEU A 313 -8.08 3.98 -21.86
N LYS A 314 -9.19 4.64 -21.53
CA LYS A 314 -10.11 4.29 -20.43
C LYS A 314 -11.45 3.75 -21.00
N PRO A 315 -11.52 2.51 -21.51
CA PRO A 315 -12.75 2.00 -22.13
C PRO A 315 -13.82 1.58 -21.13
N TYR A 316 -13.48 1.42 -19.85
CA TYR A 316 -14.38 0.93 -18.81
C TYR A 316 -14.15 1.66 -17.50
N ASN A 317 -15.20 2.24 -16.91
CA ASN A 317 -15.12 3.10 -15.73
C ASN A 317 -15.72 2.46 -14.46
N THR A 318 -15.44 1.18 -14.23
CA THR A 318 -15.72 0.50 -12.95
C THR A 318 -14.90 -0.78 -12.87
N CYS A 319 -15.02 -1.53 -11.78
CA CYS A 319 -14.21 -2.72 -11.49
C CYS A 319 -15.09 -3.87 -10.97
N SER A 320 -14.52 -5.08 -10.87
CA SER A 320 -15.15 -6.20 -10.14
C SER A 320 -15.15 -6.01 -8.62
N GLN A 321 -14.31 -5.10 -8.14
CA GLN A 321 -14.10 -4.75 -6.75
C GLN A 321 -13.55 -3.32 -6.67
N ILE A 322 -13.98 -2.56 -5.67
CA ILE A 322 -13.57 -1.16 -5.51
C ILE A 322 -12.51 -1.05 -4.42
N CYS A 323 -11.37 -0.44 -4.76
CA CYS A 323 -10.29 -0.21 -3.81
C CYS A 323 -10.58 1.10 -3.05
N VAL A 324 -10.41 1.11 -1.74
CA VAL A 324 -10.57 2.31 -0.89
C VAL A 324 -9.59 3.40 -1.32
N TYR A 325 -8.37 3.02 -1.69
CA TYR A 325 -7.32 3.94 -2.17
C TYR A 325 -7.39 4.23 -3.68
N CYS A 326 -8.49 3.89 -4.37
CA CYS A 326 -8.59 4.07 -5.82
C CYS A 326 -8.55 5.55 -6.19
N GLN A 327 -7.64 5.93 -7.09
CA GLN A 327 -7.51 7.29 -7.62
C GLN A 327 -8.78 7.81 -8.32
N ARG A 328 -9.65 6.92 -8.81
CA ARG A 328 -10.82 7.25 -9.63
C ARG A 328 -12.15 6.79 -9.02
N ASN A 329 -12.18 6.36 -7.76
CA ASN A 329 -13.45 5.90 -7.19
C ASN A 329 -14.52 6.99 -7.13
N TRP A 330 -14.13 8.27 -7.11
CA TRP A 330 -15.04 9.40 -7.18
C TRP A 330 -15.70 9.56 -8.56
N GLU A 331 -15.16 8.96 -9.62
CA GLU A 331 -15.77 8.90 -10.96
C GLU A 331 -16.79 7.74 -11.08
N VAL A 332 -16.91 6.89 -10.05
CA VAL A 332 -17.69 5.64 -10.09
C VAL A 332 -18.82 5.71 -9.07
N GLU A 333 -20.07 5.62 -9.53
CA GLU A 333 -21.22 5.60 -8.61
C GLU A 333 -21.38 4.24 -7.92
N GLU A 334 -21.18 3.14 -8.66
CA GLU A 334 -21.33 1.78 -8.14
C GLU A 334 -20.40 0.76 -8.80
N VAL A 335 -20.16 -0.35 -8.09
CA VAL A 335 -19.39 -1.49 -8.61
C VAL A 335 -20.16 -2.18 -9.75
N LEU A 336 -19.49 -2.41 -10.87
CA LEU A 336 -20.10 -2.92 -12.11
C LEU A 336 -21.25 -2.04 -12.64
N SER A 337 -21.16 -0.72 -12.45
CA SER A 337 -22.17 0.26 -12.88
C SER A 337 -22.65 0.04 -14.34
N PRO A 338 -23.97 -0.02 -14.57
CA PRO A 338 -24.56 0.01 -15.89
C PRO A 338 -24.15 1.29 -16.62
N GLY A 339 -23.59 1.16 -17.82
CA GLY A 339 -23.08 2.31 -18.59
C GLY A 339 -21.59 2.62 -18.37
N ALA A 340 -20.89 1.88 -17.50
CA ALA A 340 -19.45 2.06 -17.32
C ALA A 340 -18.62 1.71 -18.57
N LEU A 341 -19.17 0.93 -19.52
CA LEU A 341 -18.52 0.64 -20.80
C LEU A 341 -18.72 1.80 -21.77
N ALA A 342 -17.61 2.34 -22.28
CA ALA A 342 -17.62 3.38 -23.28
C ALA A 342 -18.40 2.96 -24.55
N SER A 343 -19.13 3.91 -25.11
CA SER A 343 -19.89 3.69 -26.34
C SER A 343 -18.96 3.37 -27.53
N LYS A 344 -19.46 2.58 -28.49
CA LYS A 344 -18.70 2.29 -29.72
C LYS A 344 -18.23 3.56 -30.44
N PRO A 345 -19.07 4.62 -30.63
CA PRO A 345 -18.61 5.85 -31.24
C PRO A 345 -17.47 6.56 -30.48
N ALA A 346 -17.50 6.54 -29.14
CA ALA A 346 -16.42 7.12 -28.33
C ALA A 346 -15.11 6.33 -28.50
N LEU A 347 -15.18 5.00 -28.50
CA LEU A 347 -14.03 4.13 -28.77
C LEU A 347 -13.47 4.34 -30.18
N ASP A 348 -14.33 4.42 -31.19
CA ASP A 348 -13.92 4.65 -32.59
C ASP A 348 -13.20 6.01 -32.74
N ARG A 349 -13.70 7.07 -32.07
CA ARG A 349 -13.02 8.38 -32.01
C ARG A 349 -11.66 8.29 -31.31
N ALA A 350 -11.58 7.55 -30.20
CA ALA A 350 -10.33 7.37 -29.47
C ALA A 350 -9.28 6.61 -30.32
N VAL A 351 -9.67 5.54 -31.00
CA VAL A 351 -8.78 4.80 -31.92
C VAL A 351 -8.32 5.70 -33.07
N LYS A 352 -9.22 6.49 -33.67
CA LYS A 352 -8.87 7.48 -34.70
C LYS A 352 -7.86 8.52 -34.17
N TRP A 353 -8.00 8.93 -32.91
CA TRP A 353 -7.05 9.85 -32.28
C TRP A 353 -5.64 9.22 -32.17
N PHE A 354 -5.53 7.95 -31.79
CA PHE A 354 -4.25 7.23 -31.78
C PHE A 354 -3.65 7.07 -33.19
N ALA A 355 -4.50 6.79 -34.18
CA ALA A 355 -4.08 6.62 -35.57
C ALA A 355 -3.38 7.87 -36.14
N GLY A 356 -3.87 9.07 -35.79
CA GLY A 356 -3.27 10.33 -36.24
C GLY A 356 -1.99 10.75 -35.51
N ARG A 357 -1.42 9.91 -34.64
CA ARG A 357 -0.31 10.28 -33.74
C ARG A 357 0.81 9.23 -33.74
N PRO A 358 1.63 9.17 -34.81
CA PRO A 358 2.67 8.15 -34.98
C PRO A 358 3.75 8.16 -33.89
N GLY A 359 3.95 9.29 -33.18
CA GLY A 359 4.90 9.38 -32.07
C GLY A 359 4.49 8.63 -30.78
N ILE A 360 3.25 8.16 -30.69
CA ILE A 360 2.76 7.33 -29.57
C ILE A 360 2.94 5.87 -29.96
N TYR A 361 3.85 5.15 -29.32
CA TYR A 361 4.05 3.72 -29.61
C TYR A 361 3.51 2.79 -28.52
N GLU A 362 3.11 3.35 -27.38
CA GLU A 362 2.59 2.59 -26.25
C GLU A 362 1.19 3.06 -25.85
N VAL A 363 0.28 2.12 -25.68
CA VAL A 363 -1.07 2.36 -25.13
C VAL A 363 -1.24 1.61 -23.83
N LEU A 364 -1.66 2.32 -22.78
CA LEU A 364 -2.11 1.71 -21.53
C LEU A 364 -3.63 1.67 -21.48
N ILE A 365 -4.21 0.47 -21.52
CA ILE A 365 -5.65 0.23 -21.37
C ILE A 365 -5.95 0.08 -19.88
N THR A 366 -6.73 0.99 -19.32
CA THR A 366 -7.10 1.04 -17.89
C THR A 366 -8.48 1.71 -17.70
N GLY A 367 -8.63 2.62 -16.73
CA GLY A 367 -9.90 3.22 -16.31
C GLY A 367 -10.22 2.73 -14.91
N GLY A 368 -11.25 1.90 -14.80
CA GLY A 368 -11.39 0.93 -13.73
C GLY A 368 -10.57 -0.32 -14.04
N ASP A 369 -11.21 -1.48 -14.22
CA ASP A 369 -10.54 -2.72 -14.61
C ASP A 369 -11.07 -3.26 -15.95
N PRO A 370 -10.32 -3.08 -17.06
CA PRO A 370 -10.77 -3.50 -18.38
C PRO A 370 -10.93 -5.01 -18.51
N LEU A 371 -10.20 -5.82 -17.73
CA LEU A 371 -10.30 -7.29 -17.83
C LEU A 371 -11.64 -7.84 -17.32
N VAL A 372 -12.44 -7.03 -16.63
CA VAL A 372 -13.83 -7.37 -16.26
C VAL A 372 -14.71 -7.54 -17.50
N LEU A 373 -14.36 -6.87 -18.61
CA LEU A 373 -15.10 -6.96 -19.87
C LEU A 373 -15.02 -8.37 -20.47
N ALA A 374 -16.11 -8.80 -21.09
CA ALA A 374 -16.16 -10.04 -21.84
C ALA A 374 -15.13 -10.05 -22.97
N THR A 375 -14.55 -11.21 -23.26
CA THR A 375 -13.47 -11.38 -24.26
C THR A 375 -13.81 -10.80 -25.64
N PRO A 376 -15.05 -10.92 -26.18
CA PRO A 376 -15.41 -10.28 -27.45
C PRO A 376 -15.39 -8.75 -27.40
N VAL A 377 -15.71 -8.14 -26.26
CA VAL A 377 -15.66 -6.67 -26.08
C VAL A 377 -14.21 -6.21 -26.01
N LEU A 378 -13.37 -6.89 -25.23
CA LEU A 378 -11.93 -6.63 -25.19
C LEU A 378 -11.29 -6.74 -26.58
N ARG A 379 -11.68 -7.75 -27.35
CA ARG A 379 -11.21 -7.91 -28.73
C ARG A 379 -11.50 -6.67 -29.58
N ARG A 380 -12.72 -6.16 -29.53
CA ARG A 380 -13.15 -4.95 -30.26
C ARG A 380 -12.37 -3.69 -29.87
N ILE A 381 -11.85 -3.63 -28.65
CA ILE A 381 -11.04 -2.51 -28.16
C ILE A 381 -9.56 -2.67 -28.55
N LEU A 382 -9.01 -3.86 -28.35
CA LEU A 382 -7.56 -4.11 -28.48
C LEU A 382 -7.10 -4.30 -29.93
N GLU A 383 -7.89 -4.97 -30.77
CA GLU A 383 -7.51 -5.24 -32.17
C GLU A 383 -7.31 -3.98 -33.01
N PRO A 384 -8.19 -2.96 -32.96
CA PRO A 384 -7.97 -1.73 -33.72
C PRO A 384 -6.67 -1.02 -33.32
N LEU A 385 -6.34 -0.97 -32.03
CA LEU A 385 -5.09 -0.40 -31.54
C LEU A 385 -3.87 -1.20 -31.98
N ALA A 386 -3.97 -2.54 -31.90
CA ALA A 386 -2.93 -3.45 -32.38
C ALA A 386 -2.67 -3.28 -33.89
N ASN A 387 -3.69 -2.99 -34.69
CA ASN A 387 -3.53 -2.84 -36.14
C ASN A 387 -2.79 -1.55 -36.54
N LEU A 388 -2.63 -0.59 -35.62
CA LEU A 388 -1.83 0.61 -35.86
C LEU A 388 -0.33 0.27 -35.91
N PRO A 389 0.38 0.52 -37.03
CA PRO A 389 1.77 0.07 -37.20
C PRO A 389 2.77 0.63 -36.18
N HIS A 390 2.54 1.85 -35.70
CA HIS A 390 3.38 2.53 -34.72
C HIS A 390 3.17 2.02 -33.28
N ILE A 391 2.08 1.29 -33.00
CA ILE A 391 1.81 0.75 -31.67
C ILE A 391 2.58 -0.56 -31.46
N THR A 392 3.74 -0.43 -30.83
CA THR A 392 4.64 -1.55 -30.50
C THR A 392 4.41 -2.08 -29.09
N ARG A 393 3.55 -1.45 -28.28
CA ARG A 393 3.27 -1.91 -26.93
C ARG A 393 1.85 -1.63 -26.47
N LEU A 394 1.17 -2.68 -25.99
CA LEU A 394 -0.13 -2.62 -25.33
C LEU A 394 0.02 -3.10 -23.89
N ARG A 395 -0.14 -2.19 -22.94
CA ARG A 395 -0.20 -2.54 -21.52
C ARG A 395 -1.65 -2.54 -21.06
N ILE A 396 -2.04 -3.51 -20.25
CA ILE A 396 -3.37 -3.58 -19.65
C ILE A 396 -3.21 -3.48 -18.13
N GLY A 397 -3.62 -2.34 -17.57
CA GLY A 397 -3.65 -2.15 -16.12
C GLY A 397 -4.88 -2.84 -15.55
N THR A 398 -4.69 -3.79 -14.64
CA THR A 398 -5.77 -4.66 -14.15
C THR A 398 -5.49 -5.17 -12.75
N ARG A 399 -6.52 -5.24 -11.90
CA ARG A 399 -6.43 -5.85 -10.57
C ARG A 399 -6.97 -7.28 -10.56
N THR A 400 -7.64 -7.68 -11.64
CA THR A 400 -8.28 -8.97 -11.86
C THR A 400 -7.46 -10.19 -11.39
N PRO A 401 -6.13 -10.31 -11.62
CA PRO A 401 -5.39 -11.48 -11.13
C PRO A 401 -5.40 -11.65 -9.60
N ALA A 402 -5.50 -10.54 -8.85
CA ALA A 402 -5.53 -10.55 -7.39
C ALA A 402 -6.94 -10.75 -6.83
N VAL A 403 -7.99 -10.35 -7.56
CA VAL A 403 -9.38 -10.26 -7.04
C VAL A 403 -10.39 -11.15 -7.76
N LEU A 404 -10.04 -11.66 -8.94
CA LEU A 404 -10.87 -12.46 -9.83
C LEU A 404 -9.99 -13.33 -10.76
N PRO A 405 -9.08 -14.17 -10.24
CA PRO A 405 -8.14 -14.95 -11.07
C PRO A 405 -8.84 -15.91 -12.05
N GLN A 406 -10.11 -16.25 -11.79
CA GLN A 406 -10.94 -17.06 -12.68
C GLN A 406 -11.11 -16.42 -14.06
N ARG A 407 -11.01 -15.09 -14.17
CA ARG A 407 -11.20 -14.34 -15.42
C ARG A 407 -10.09 -14.56 -16.44
N LEU A 408 -8.88 -14.93 -16.02
CA LEU A 408 -7.76 -15.27 -16.92
C LEU A 408 -7.95 -16.66 -17.56
N ASP A 409 -9.14 -16.93 -18.08
CA ASP A 409 -9.55 -18.16 -18.73
C ASP A 409 -8.80 -18.40 -20.07
N PRO A 410 -8.87 -19.62 -20.64
CA PRO A 410 -8.18 -19.92 -21.89
C PRO A 410 -8.60 -19.03 -23.07
N GLU A 411 -9.82 -18.49 -23.08
CA GLU A 411 -10.29 -17.64 -24.18
C GLU A 411 -9.59 -16.28 -24.17
N LEU A 412 -9.54 -15.62 -23.00
CA LEU A 412 -8.84 -14.35 -22.85
C LEU A 412 -7.34 -14.50 -23.09
N VAL A 413 -6.71 -15.55 -22.54
CA VAL A 413 -5.27 -15.79 -22.74
C VAL A 413 -4.95 -15.97 -24.23
N ARG A 414 -5.79 -16.68 -24.99
CA ARG A 414 -5.62 -16.81 -26.45
C ARG A 414 -5.75 -15.47 -27.18
N LEU A 415 -6.70 -14.62 -26.79
CA LEU A 415 -6.82 -13.27 -27.36
C LEU A 415 -5.54 -12.46 -27.13
N LEU A 416 -5.05 -12.41 -25.89
CA LEU A 416 -3.84 -11.67 -25.56
C LEU A 416 -2.60 -12.23 -26.28
N ALA A 417 -2.48 -13.55 -26.34
CA ALA A 417 -1.39 -14.23 -27.05
C ALA A 417 -1.38 -13.89 -28.54
N ARG A 418 -2.54 -13.89 -29.21
CA ARG A 418 -2.67 -13.50 -30.62
C ARG A 418 -2.24 -12.06 -30.87
N LEU A 419 -2.50 -11.17 -29.91
CA LEU A 419 -2.12 -9.76 -30.01
C LEU A 419 -0.64 -9.54 -29.69
N HIS A 420 0.01 -10.46 -28.97
CA HIS A 420 1.44 -10.44 -28.74
C HIS A 420 2.20 -10.95 -29.98
N ALA A 421 3.09 -10.13 -30.52
CA ALA A 421 3.87 -10.47 -31.70
C ALA A 421 5.35 -10.17 -31.42
N PRO A 422 6.15 -11.14 -30.93
CA PRO A 422 7.57 -10.94 -30.64
C PRO A 422 8.31 -10.29 -31.82
N GLY A 423 9.18 -9.32 -31.53
CA GLY A 423 9.87 -8.50 -32.54
C GLY A 423 9.05 -7.35 -33.13
N ARG A 424 7.73 -7.30 -32.88
CA ARG A 424 6.84 -6.24 -33.37
C ARG A 424 6.04 -5.55 -32.26
N ARG A 425 5.33 -6.31 -31.42
CA ARG A 425 4.40 -5.79 -30.42
C ARG A 425 4.41 -6.58 -29.12
N GLU A 426 4.75 -5.92 -28.02
CA GLU A 426 4.58 -6.46 -26.67
C GLU A 426 3.14 -6.27 -26.20
N VAL A 427 2.53 -7.32 -25.65
CA VAL A 427 1.32 -7.22 -24.82
C VAL A 427 1.75 -7.58 -23.40
N ALA A 428 1.42 -6.72 -22.44
CA ALA A 428 1.76 -6.93 -21.04
C ALA A 428 0.59 -6.63 -20.12
N LEU A 429 0.50 -7.35 -19.00
CA LEU A 429 -0.41 -7.04 -17.90
C LEU A 429 0.34 -6.28 -16.81
N VAL A 430 -0.26 -5.20 -16.31
CA VAL A 430 0.20 -4.50 -15.11
C VAL A 430 -0.81 -4.83 -14.01
N THR A 431 -0.43 -5.77 -13.16
CA THR A 431 -1.22 -6.26 -12.03
C THR A 431 -1.15 -5.29 -10.85
N HIS A 432 -2.00 -5.54 -9.85
CA HIS A 432 -2.15 -4.66 -8.70
C HIS A 432 -2.36 -5.47 -7.41
N PHE A 433 -1.33 -6.25 -7.08
CA PHE A 433 -1.19 -6.94 -5.80
C PHE A 433 -0.54 -6.00 -4.78
N GLU A 434 -1.08 -6.00 -3.57
CA GLU A 434 -0.73 -5.08 -2.51
C GLU A 434 -0.21 -5.77 -1.24
N HIS A 435 -0.49 -7.06 -1.06
CA HIS A 435 -0.06 -7.80 0.13
C HIS A 435 0.27 -9.27 -0.21
N PRO A 436 1.26 -9.92 0.45
CA PRO A 436 1.65 -11.31 0.17
C PRO A 436 0.48 -12.31 0.24
N SER A 437 -0.52 -12.02 1.06
CA SER A 437 -1.72 -12.85 1.18
C SER A 437 -2.49 -12.93 -0.14
N GLU A 438 -2.44 -11.93 -1.01
CA GLU A 438 -3.15 -11.96 -2.30
C GLU A 438 -2.49 -12.90 -3.32
N ALA A 439 -1.22 -13.31 -3.11
CA ALA A 439 -0.56 -14.32 -3.92
C ALA A 439 -1.09 -15.73 -3.56
N THR A 440 -2.12 -16.18 -4.27
CA THR A 440 -2.82 -17.44 -3.99
C THR A 440 -2.48 -18.54 -4.99
N PRO A 441 -2.78 -19.83 -4.71
CA PRO A 441 -2.70 -20.89 -5.72
C PRO A 441 -3.57 -20.62 -6.95
N GLU A 442 -4.76 -20.05 -6.78
CA GLU A 442 -5.65 -19.67 -7.89
C GLU A 442 -5.04 -18.57 -8.77
N ALA A 443 -4.45 -17.54 -8.15
CA ALA A 443 -3.73 -16.48 -8.84
C ALA A 443 -2.49 -17.04 -9.54
N ALA A 444 -1.70 -17.88 -8.87
CA ALA A 444 -0.52 -18.53 -9.46
C ALA A 444 -0.90 -19.36 -10.70
N ALA A 445 -1.97 -20.14 -10.65
CA ALA A 445 -2.45 -20.93 -11.79
C ALA A 445 -2.97 -20.05 -12.95
N ALA A 446 -3.58 -18.90 -12.64
CA ALA A 446 -4.01 -17.91 -13.61
C ALA A 446 -2.82 -17.21 -14.29
N ILE A 447 -1.84 -16.76 -13.49
CA ILE A 447 -0.63 -16.09 -13.96
C ILE A 447 0.25 -17.05 -14.77
N ALA A 448 0.39 -18.30 -14.35
CA ALA A 448 1.15 -19.31 -15.09
C ALA A 448 0.58 -19.53 -16.51
N ARG A 449 -0.74 -19.47 -16.70
CA ARG A 449 -1.36 -19.54 -18.03
C ARG A 449 -0.95 -18.35 -18.91
N VAL A 450 -0.95 -17.14 -18.34
CA VAL A 450 -0.54 -15.91 -19.05
C VAL A 450 0.95 -15.95 -19.39
N ARG A 451 1.80 -16.34 -18.45
CA ARG A 451 3.26 -16.48 -18.66
C ARG A 451 3.60 -17.47 -19.76
N ARG A 452 2.93 -18.64 -19.80
CA ARG A 452 3.14 -19.65 -20.85
C ARG A 452 2.74 -19.15 -22.24
N ALA A 453 1.89 -18.13 -22.33
CA ALA A 453 1.55 -17.46 -23.58
C ALA A 453 2.57 -16.37 -23.99
N GLY A 454 3.69 -16.25 -23.28
CA GLY A 454 4.75 -15.27 -23.56
C GLY A 454 4.46 -13.86 -23.08
N ILE A 455 3.37 -13.64 -22.33
CA ILE A 455 2.94 -12.31 -21.89
C ILE A 455 3.66 -11.92 -20.60
N SER A 456 4.26 -10.73 -20.57
CA SER A 456 4.87 -10.13 -19.39
C SER A 456 3.80 -9.73 -18.36
N LEU A 457 4.08 -9.97 -17.06
CA LEU A 457 3.25 -9.46 -15.97
C LEU A 457 4.12 -8.62 -15.03
N TYR A 458 3.78 -7.35 -14.90
CA TYR A 458 4.39 -6.42 -13.95
C TYR A 458 3.42 -6.15 -12.80
N ASN A 459 3.89 -5.73 -11.63
CA ASN A 459 3.03 -5.28 -10.54
C ASN A 459 3.20 -3.78 -10.28
N GLN A 460 2.10 -3.08 -10.02
CA GLN A 460 2.11 -1.75 -9.46
C GLN A 460 1.56 -1.84 -8.02
N GLN A 461 2.40 -1.56 -7.02
CA GLN A 461 2.00 -1.51 -5.62
C GLN A 461 1.69 -0.05 -5.21
N VAL A 462 0.66 0.18 -4.40
CA VAL A 462 0.36 1.46 -3.76
C VAL A 462 0.70 1.38 -2.28
N PHE A 463 1.50 2.32 -1.77
CA PHE A 463 1.82 2.35 -0.34
C PHE A 463 0.70 2.99 0.45
N THR A 464 0.11 2.18 1.33
CA THR A 464 -0.89 2.56 2.32
C THR A 464 -0.34 2.27 3.72
N ARG A 465 -0.98 2.82 4.75
CA ARG A 465 -0.64 2.50 6.15
C ARG A 465 -0.64 0.99 6.44
N PHE A 466 -1.49 0.22 5.74
CA PHE A 466 -1.75 -1.19 6.04
C PHE A 466 -0.90 -2.18 5.24
N ASN A 467 -0.14 -1.73 4.23
CA ASN A 467 0.66 -2.62 3.36
C ASN A 467 2.11 -2.14 3.14
N SER A 468 2.57 -1.14 3.89
CA SER A 468 3.92 -0.55 3.78
C SER A 468 4.72 -0.65 5.09
N ARG A 469 4.41 -1.63 5.95
CA ARG A 469 5.17 -1.87 7.19
C ARG A 469 6.56 -2.40 6.86
N ARG A 470 7.51 -2.26 7.80
CA ARG A 470 8.92 -2.64 7.60
C ARG A 470 9.06 -4.10 7.15
N PHE A 471 9.63 -4.31 5.95
CA PHE A 471 9.79 -5.59 5.24
C PHE A 471 8.54 -6.18 4.56
N GLU A 472 7.38 -5.54 4.64
CA GLU A 472 6.14 -6.02 4.02
C GLU A 472 6.22 -6.03 2.49
N THR A 473 6.73 -4.95 1.88
CA THR A 473 7.01 -4.91 0.44
C THR A 473 8.04 -5.95 0.02
N ALA A 474 9.07 -6.22 0.83
CA ALA A 474 10.06 -7.27 0.50
C ALA A 474 9.40 -8.65 0.45
N ALA A 475 8.56 -8.97 1.44
CA ALA A 475 7.76 -10.19 1.45
C ALA A 475 6.82 -10.26 0.22
N LEU A 476 6.16 -9.16 -0.15
CA LEU A 476 5.30 -9.11 -1.33
C LEU A 476 6.09 -9.38 -2.61
N ARG A 477 7.24 -8.71 -2.79
CA ARG A 477 8.10 -8.90 -3.96
C ARG A 477 8.52 -10.36 -4.11
N ARG A 478 8.87 -11.05 -3.02
CA ARG A 478 9.17 -12.49 -3.04
C ARG A 478 7.95 -13.31 -3.46
N ALA A 479 6.79 -13.07 -2.87
CA ALA A 479 5.55 -13.76 -3.23
C ALA A 479 5.17 -13.56 -4.71
N LEU A 480 5.32 -12.35 -5.23
CA LEU A 480 5.09 -12.03 -6.65
C LEU A 480 6.00 -12.83 -7.57
N ARG A 481 7.30 -12.90 -7.26
CA ARG A 481 8.25 -13.71 -8.03
C ARG A 481 7.87 -15.19 -8.07
N LEU A 482 7.39 -15.74 -6.95
CA LEU A 482 6.96 -17.14 -6.86
C LEU A 482 5.76 -17.46 -7.75
N ILE A 483 4.83 -16.51 -7.92
CA ILE A 483 3.67 -16.69 -8.81
C ILE A 483 3.94 -16.25 -10.25
N GLY A 484 5.14 -15.74 -10.56
CA GLY A 484 5.55 -15.33 -11.90
C GLY A 484 5.21 -13.88 -12.25
N VAL A 485 5.03 -12.99 -11.28
CA VAL A 485 4.83 -11.55 -11.52
C VAL A 485 6.14 -10.79 -11.23
N ASP A 486 6.48 -9.87 -12.13
CA ASP A 486 7.65 -8.99 -12.01
C ASP A 486 7.27 -7.75 -11.16
N PRO A 487 7.94 -7.52 -10.00
CA PRO A 487 7.49 -6.56 -9.00
C PRO A 487 7.94 -5.11 -9.19
#